data_AF-A0A922Y7E8-F1
#
_entry.id   AF-A0A922Y7E8-F1
#
_cell.length_a   1.000
_cell.length_b   1.000
_cell.length_c   1.000
_cell.angle_alpha   90.00
_cell.angle_beta   90.00
_cell.angle_gamma   90.00
#
_symmetry.space_group_name_H-M   'P 1'
#
loop_
_entity.id
_entity.type
_entity.pdbx_description
1 polymer ?
#
loop_
_entity_poly.entity_id
_entity_poly.type
_entity_poly.pdbx_seq_one_letter_code
_entity_poly.pdbx_strand_id
1 'polypeptide(L)'
;LCKRANVEKVEAGPKGIIVAFRDNEFANPEGLVSYVAKQGTLAKVRPDMRVVFIDDFDDAEQRLKGTRRLLTDLARIAERKKAA
;
A
#
# COMPACT_ATOMS: atom_id res chain seq x y z
N LEU A 1 -4.88 -10.93 -2.46
CA LEU A 1 -3.89 -9.93 -2.03
C LEU A 1 -4.53 -8.93 -1.07
N CYS A 2 -5.58 -8.20 -1.45
CA CYS A 2 -6.23 -7.22 -0.57
C CYS A 2 -6.68 -7.79 0.79
N LYS A 3 -7.41 -8.91 0.80
CA LYS A 3 -7.81 -9.59 2.05
C LYS A 3 -6.63 -9.98 2.94
N ARG A 4 -5.52 -10.41 2.34
CA ARG A 4 -4.30 -10.84 3.06
C ARG A 4 -3.56 -9.65 3.68
N ALA A 5 -3.62 -8.49 3.03
CA ALA A 5 -3.02 -7.24 3.48
C ALA A 5 -3.95 -6.37 4.36
N ASN A 6 -5.13 -6.88 4.74
CA ASN A 6 -6.19 -6.12 5.42
C ASN A 6 -6.62 -4.83 4.71
N VAL A 7 -6.62 -4.84 3.37
CA VAL A 7 -7.01 -3.67 2.56
C VAL A 7 -8.52 -3.69 2.33
N GLU A 8 -9.18 -2.59 2.68
CA GLU A 8 -10.60 -2.34 2.44
C GLU A 8 -10.83 -1.78 1.03
N LYS A 9 -10.07 -0.74 0.65
CA LYS A 9 -10.24 -0.04 -0.61
C LYS A 9 -8.90 0.26 -1.27
N VAL A 10 -8.86 0.12 -2.60
CA VAL A 10 -7.74 0.52 -3.44
C VAL A 10 -8.26 1.43 -4.53
N GLU A 11 -7.68 2.61 -4.63
CA GLU A 11 -8.00 3.59 -5.67
C GLU A 11 -6.74 3.84 -6.50
N ALA A 12 -6.69 3.29 -7.72
CA ALA A 12 -5.58 3.48 -8.62
C ALA A 12 -5.96 4.54 -9.67
N GLY A 13 -5.25 5.66 -9.68
CA GLY A 13 -5.40 6.74 -10.66
C GLY A 13 -4.13 6.95 -11.48
N PRO A 14 -4.13 7.82 -12.49
CA PRO A 14 -2.94 8.10 -13.31
C PRO A 14 -1.72 8.61 -12.51
N LYS A 15 -1.95 9.21 -11.34
CA LYS A 15 -0.93 9.81 -10.46
C LYS A 15 -0.57 8.94 -9.24
N GLY A 16 -0.94 7.66 -9.28
CA GLY A 16 -0.57 6.71 -8.25
C GLY A 16 -1.77 5.99 -7.63
N ILE A 17 -1.58 5.53 -6.38
CA ILE A 17 -2.46 4.57 -5.74
C ILE A 17 -2.73 4.98 -4.30
N ILE A 18 -4.01 4.99 -3.92
CA ILE A 18 -4.44 5.19 -2.54
C ILE A 18 -4.93 3.86 -1.99
N VAL A 19 -4.45 3.51 -0.80
CA VAL A 19 -4.84 2.30 -0.08
C VAL A 19 -5.48 2.70 1.24
N ALA A 20 -6.68 2.17 1.49
CA ALA A 20 -7.36 2.25 2.78
C ALA A 20 -7.40 0.86 3.42
N PHE A 21 -7.04 0.78 4.69
CA PHE A 21 -7.05 -0.46 5.46
C PHE A 21 -8.38 -0.62 6.19
N ARG A 22 -8.81 -1.87 6.35
CA ARG A 22 -10.01 -2.19 7.12
C ARG A 22 -9.76 -1.86 8.59
N ASP A 23 -10.75 -1.26 9.23
CA ASP A 23 -10.70 -0.83 10.64
C ASP A 23 -9.55 0.15 10.94
N ASN A 24 -8.98 0.76 9.89
CA ASN A 24 -7.77 1.57 9.96
C ASN A 24 -6.56 0.84 10.59
N GLU A 25 -6.52 -0.49 10.50
CA GLU A 25 -5.47 -1.31 11.10
C GLU A 25 -4.66 -2.07 10.04
N PHE A 26 -3.36 -2.17 10.28
CA PHE A 26 -2.47 -2.99 9.48
C PHE A 26 -1.70 -3.95 10.38
N ALA A 27 -1.66 -5.23 10.01
CA ALA A 27 -1.14 -6.31 10.87
C ALA A 27 0.34 -6.15 11.28
N ASN A 28 1.12 -5.40 10.52
CA ASN A 28 2.52 -5.08 10.83
C ASN A 28 2.81 -3.57 10.62
N PRO A 29 2.45 -2.71 11.59
CA PRO A 29 2.58 -1.26 11.46
C PRO A 29 4.03 -0.82 11.26
N GLU A 30 4.98 -1.42 11.97
CA GLU A 30 6.42 -1.13 11.85
C GLU A 30 6.93 -1.41 10.43
N GLY A 31 6.53 -2.55 9.86
CA GLY A 31 6.87 -2.93 8.49
C GLY A 31 6.25 -1.99 7.45
N LEU A 32 5.02 -1.54 7.66
CA LEU A 32 4.36 -0.57 6.79
C LEU A 32 5.05 0.78 6.82
N VAL A 33 5.34 1.32 8.00
CA VAL A 33 6.04 2.61 8.15
C VAL A 33 7.42 2.53 7.52
N SER A 34 8.16 1.44 7.75
CA SER A 34 9.47 1.21 7.13
C SER A 34 9.37 1.13 5.60
N TYR A 35 8.33 0.50 5.07
CA TYR A 35 8.09 0.43 3.62
C TYR A 35 7.79 1.81 3.04
N VAL A 36 6.90 2.59 3.67
CA VAL A 36 6.57 3.95 3.25
C VAL A 36 7.80 4.86 3.32
N ALA A 37 8.56 4.80 4.42
CA ALA A 37 9.78 5.59 4.59
C ALA A 37 10.83 5.31 3.50
N LYS A 38 10.96 4.05 3.03
CA LYS A 38 11.86 3.68 1.93
C LYS A 38 11.47 4.27 0.58
N GLN A 39 10.19 4.61 0.38
CA GLN A 39 9.73 5.30 -0.83
C GLN A 39 10.01 6.81 -0.77
N GLY A 40 10.37 7.35 0.40
CA GLY A 40 10.66 8.77 0.58
C GLY A 40 9.46 9.65 0.24
N THR A 41 9.63 10.55 -0.72
CA THR A 41 8.56 11.47 -1.17
C THR A 41 7.49 10.79 -2.02
N LEU A 42 7.72 9.55 -2.48
CA LEU A 42 6.79 8.79 -3.32
C LEU A 42 5.74 8.01 -2.52
N ALA A 43 5.79 8.02 -1.19
CA ALA A 43 4.71 7.49 -0.38
C ALA A 43 4.46 8.32 0.87
N LYS A 44 3.18 8.46 1.24
CA LYS A 44 2.76 9.25 2.39
C LYS A 44 1.60 8.60 3.13
N VAL A 45 1.72 8.52 4.45
CA VAL A 45 0.60 8.22 5.34
C VAL A 45 -0.21 9.50 5.56
N ARG A 46 -1.51 9.44 5.29
CA ARG A 46 -2.46 10.52 5.54
C ARG A 46 -3.03 10.44 6.96
N PRO A 47 -3.58 11.54 7.51
CA PRO A 47 -4.23 11.54 8.83
C PRO A 47 -5.42 10.60 8.95
N ASP A 48 -6.09 10.27 7.84
CA ASP A 48 -7.22 9.34 7.77
C ASP A 48 -6.79 7.85 7.66
N MET A 49 -5.57 7.51 8.11
CA MET A 49 -4.99 6.15 8.08
C MET A 49 -4.91 5.53 6.67
N ARG A 50 -4.99 6.36 5.62
CA ARG A 50 -4.77 5.94 4.24
C ARG A 50 -3.31 6.14 3.84
N VAL A 51 -2.82 5.32 2.93
CA VAL A 51 -1.48 5.46 2.36
C VAL A 51 -1.60 5.80 0.89
N VAL A 52 -0.94 6.89 0.50
CA VAL A 52 -0.84 7.35 -0.88
C VAL A 52 0.54 6.95 -1.40
N PHE A 53 0.58 6.29 -2.54
CA PHE A 53 1.77 6.01 -3.32
C PHE A 53 1.70 6.83 -4.60
N ILE A 54 2.68 7.69 -4.82
CA ILE A 54 2.77 8.56 -5.98
C ILE A 54 3.57 7.83 -7.06
N ASP A 55 2.98 7.73 -8.23
CA ASP A 55 3.59 7.12 -9.42
C ASP A 55 2.94 7.73 -10.66
N ASP A 56 3.59 7.67 -11.81
CA ASP A 56 3.01 8.12 -13.08
C ASP A 56 2.66 6.89 -13.92
N PHE A 57 1.37 6.61 -14.06
CA PHE A 57 0.87 5.55 -14.92
C PHE A 57 0.32 6.15 -16.22
N ASP A 58 1.03 5.92 -17.31
CA ASP A 58 0.68 6.42 -18.65
C ASP A 58 -0.51 5.66 -19.24
N ASP A 59 -0.65 4.37 -18.90
CA ASP A 59 -1.70 3.51 -19.39
C ASP A 59 -2.32 2.61 -18.31
N ALA A 60 -3.44 1.97 -18.66
CA ALA A 60 -4.18 1.11 -17.75
C ALA A 60 -3.42 -0.17 -17.36
N GLU A 61 -2.53 -0.66 -18.23
CA GLU A 61 -1.75 -1.87 -17.98
C GLU A 61 -0.65 -1.61 -16.95
N GLN A 62 0.10 -0.51 -17.08
CA GLN A 62 1.06 -0.04 -16.10
C GLN A 62 0.39 0.16 -14.74
N ARG A 63 -0.77 0.82 -14.70
CA ARG A 63 -1.53 1.04 -13.47
C ARG A 63 -1.94 -0.27 -12.80
N LEU A 64 -2.41 -1.25 -13.58
CA LEU A 64 -2.78 -2.57 -13.06
C LEU A 64 -1.56 -3.32 -12.50
N LYS A 65 -0.43 -3.30 -13.23
CA LYS A 65 0.83 -3.92 -12.80
C LYS A 65 1.38 -3.27 -11.52
N GLY A 66 1.42 -1.94 -11.47
CA GLY A 66 1.82 -1.17 -10.28
C GLY A 66 0.97 -1.49 -9.07
N THR A 67 -0.36 -1.51 -9.24
CA THR A 67 -1.31 -1.87 -8.18
C THR A 67 -1.10 -3.29 -7.67
N ARG A 68 -0.93 -4.26 -8.59
CA ARG A 68 -0.67 -5.65 -8.22
C ARG A 68 0.64 -5.80 -7.46
N ARG A 69 1.71 -5.11 -7.89
CA ARG A 69 3.01 -5.13 -7.21
C ARG A 69 2.89 -4.59 -5.79
N LEU A 70 2.30 -3.40 -5.65
CA LEU A 70 2.08 -2.76 -4.35
C LEU A 70 1.30 -3.68 -3.39
N LEU A 71 0.18 -4.24 -3.84
CA LEU A 71 -0.64 -5.14 -3.02
C LEU A 71 0.07 -6.44 -2.66
N THR A 72 0.99 -6.90 -3.50
CA THR A 72 1.82 -8.08 -3.20
C THR A 72 2.82 -7.77 -2.11
N ASP A 73 3.48 -6.61 -2.17
CA ASP A 73 4.43 -6.18 -1.14
C ASP A 73 3.72 -5.93 0.19
N LEU A 74 2.56 -5.25 0.18
CA LEU A 74 1.75 -5.05 1.38
C LEU A 74 1.29 -6.37 2.00
N ALA A 75 0.84 -7.34 1.19
CA ALA A 75 0.47 -8.65 1.69
C ALA A 75 1.66 -9.37 2.34
N ARG A 76 2.85 -9.31 1.74
CA ARG A 76 4.06 -9.89 2.31
C ARG A 76 4.45 -9.24 3.64
N ILE A 77 4.31 -7.93 3.76
CA ILE A 77 4.62 -7.21 5.01
C ILE A 77 3.62 -7.59 6.11
N ALA A 78 2.33 -7.66 5.77
CA ALA A 78 1.28 -8.08 6.69
C ALA A 78 1.47 -9.53 7.18
N GLU A 79 1.94 -10.42 6.30
CA GLU A 79 2.19 -11.83 6.61
C GLU A 79 3.50 -12.08 7.35
N ARG A 80 4.49 -11.20 7.19
CA ARG A 80 5.72 -11.21 7.99
C ARG A 80 5.46 -10.71 9.41
N LYS A 81 4.40 -11.21 10.07
CA LYS A 81 4.16 -11.00 11.49
C LYS A 81 5.48 -11.15 12.23
N LYS A 82 5.77 -10.16 13.08
CA LYS A 82 6.94 -10.07 13.96
C LYS A 82 7.34 -11.49 14.37
N ALA A 83 8.57 -11.88 14.08
CA ALA A 83 9.21 -12.95 14.83
C ALA A 83 9.17 -12.48 16.29
N ALA A 84 8.24 -13.03 17.04
CA ALA A 84 8.18 -12.92 18.49
C ALA A 84 8.99 -14.08 19.07
#